data_AF-A0A6P3YRP6-F1
#
_entry.id   AF-A0A6P3YRP6-F1
#
_cell.length_a   1.000
_cell.length_b   1.000
_cell.length_c   1.000
_cell.angle_alpha   90.00
_cell.angle_beta   90.00
_cell.angle_gamma   90.00
#
_symmetry.space_group_name_H-M   'P 1'
#
loop_
_entity.id
_entity.type
_entity.pdbx_description
1 polymer ?
#
loop_
_entity_poly.entity_id
_entity_poly.type
_entity_poly.pdbx_seq_one_letter_code
_entity_poly.pdbx_strand_id
1 'polypeptide(L)'
;MYRGLAEAILRGETDASSQGKRVILPSSFTGGARYMIQNYQDAMAICKWARYPELFITLTCSPKWPEVVHFVESRGLKPEDQLDILCRIFKVKLDQLVKDLRQNKIFGKVKADGYPIYRRRDNGRTIEKNGIALDNRYVVPHNHYLLLKYGSHMNVEWCNQSRSIKYLFKYVNKRHDQVTATFYGSANDSNVHGHMDEINMYYDCRYISPCEADWRIFDFDIHYRDPAVERLNFHLPNEKNIIFLDTDSIDAIMNQNTVSKSMFSALMDANKKYVEARELTYAEFPTRFVWKSSERAWHPRKHGFAIRRMFFVPLGCGNMYYLRILLNIVRGLRNFEEIMNRNGIQYNSLRDACYALGLLDDDKEYFDDLHLTDEEIKNYTLLEIEKILRSCGKSLRDFPMMHFLGTIDVSCCQNRLIQDELRYDRIALAEDHNKFVSNLTVE
;
A
#
# COMPACT_ATOMS: atom_id res chain seq x y z
N MET A 1 -10.95 -11.20 -18.79
CA MET A 1 -11.89 -10.05 -18.69
C MET A 1 -13.14 -10.38 -19.49
N TYR A 2 -14.31 -9.87 -19.11
CA TYR A 2 -15.59 -10.18 -19.80
C TYR A 2 -15.57 -9.87 -21.29
N ARG A 3 -15.04 -8.72 -21.70
CA ARG A 3 -14.84 -8.40 -23.12
C ARG A 3 -14.07 -9.49 -23.87
N GLY A 4 -12.97 -9.99 -23.29
CA GLY A 4 -12.19 -11.07 -23.90
C GLY A 4 -12.96 -12.39 -24.01
N LEU A 5 -13.80 -12.72 -23.01
CA LEU A 5 -14.71 -13.87 -23.09
C LEU A 5 -15.78 -13.68 -24.17
N ALA A 6 -16.31 -12.46 -24.33
CA ALA A 6 -17.30 -12.15 -25.36
C ALA A 6 -16.70 -12.26 -26.77
N GLU A 7 -15.47 -11.78 -26.93
CA GLU A 7 -14.70 -11.94 -28.17
C GLU A 7 -14.38 -13.41 -28.47
N ALA A 8 -14.06 -14.22 -27.44
CA ALA A 8 -13.84 -15.66 -27.58
C ALA A 8 -15.10 -16.40 -28.10
N ILE A 9 -16.29 -16.07 -27.57
CA ILE A 9 -17.57 -16.60 -28.09
C ILE A 9 -17.76 -16.21 -29.55
N LEU A 10 -17.51 -14.94 -29.91
CA LEU A 10 -17.63 -14.46 -31.28
C LEU A 10 -16.66 -15.18 -32.25
N ARG A 11 -15.53 -15.67 -31.73
CA ARG A 11 -14.56 -16.51 -32.47
C ARG A 11 -14.93 -18.01 -32.48
N GLY A 12 -16.00 -18.41 -31.80
CA GLY A 12 -16.45 -19.80 -31.70
C GLY A 12 -15.65 -20.65 -30.70
N GLU A 13 -14.89 -20.02 -29.81
CA GLU A 13 -14.16 -20.72 -28.75
C GLU A 13 -15.12 -21.14 -27.64
N THR A 14 -15.07 -22.41 -27.23
CA THR A 14 -15.95 -22.99 -26.20
C THR A 14 -15.22 -23.43 -24.94
N ASP A 15 -13.89 -23.59 -25.02
CA ASP A 15 -13.04 -24.05 -23.92
C ASP A 15 -12.51 -22.88 -23.08
N ALA A 16 -12.97 -22.82 -21.83
CA ALA A 16 -12.55 -21.80 -20.87
C ALA A 16 -11.11 -21.99 -20.38
N SER A 17 -10.55 -23.21 -20.45
CA SER A 17 -9.19 -23.51 -19.96
C SER A 17 -8.11 -22.74 -20.73
N SER A 18 -8.39 -22.41 -21.99
CA SER A 18 -7.53 -21.62 -22.87
C SER A 18 -7.59 -20.10 -22.60
N GLN A 19 -8.54 -19.64 -21.76
CA GLN A 19 -8.86 -18.23 -21.61
C GLN A 19 -8.37 -17.63 -20.29
N GLY A 20 -7.80 -16.43 -20.38
CA GLY A 20 -7.44 -15.63 -19.21
C GLY A 20 -6.12 -16.07 -18.56
N LYS A 21 -6.06 -15.93 -17.23
CA LYS A 21 -4.85 -16.26 -16.44
C LYS A 21 -5.23 -17.24 -15.33
N ARG A 22 -4.63 -18.43 -15.37
CA ARG A 22 -4.81 -19.45 -14.33
C ARG A 22 -4.33 -18.93 -12.97
N VAL A 23 -5.16 -19.13 -11.95
CA VAL A 23 -4.85 -18.84 -10.55
C VAL A 23 -5.10 -20.11 -9.75
N ILE A 24 -4.05 -20.67 -9.17
CA ILE A 24 -4.14 -21.92 -8.40
C ILE A 24 -4.51 -21.62 -6.95
N LEU A 25 -3.70 -20.82 -6.24
CA LEU A 25 -4.00 -20.42 -4.85
C LEU A 25 -4.59 -19.00 -4.79
N PRO A 26 -5.85 -18.83 -4.35
CA PRO A 26 -6.48 -17.51 -4.27
C PRO A 26 -5.91 -16.67 -3.11
N SER A 27 -6.19 -15.37 -3.11
CA SER A 27 -5.80 -14.49 -1.99
C SER A 27 -6.56 -14.76 -0.69
N SER A 28 -7.63 -15.57 -0.72
CA SER A 28 -8.33 -16.06 0.47
C SER A 28 -7.55 -17.18 1.19
N PHE A 29 -6.54 -17.76 0.55
CA PHE A 29 -5.73 -18.80 1.14
C PHE A 29 -4.72 -18.22 2.14
N THR A 30 -4.99 -18.38 3.44
CA THR A 30 -4.19 -17.83 4.54
C THR A 30 -2.73 -18.27 4.47
N GLY A 31 -1.84 -17.28 4.59
CA GLY A 31 -0.39 -17.45 4.48
C GLY A 31 0.13 -17.51 3.04
N GLY A 32 -0.71 -17.73 2.02
CA GLY A 32 -0.27 -17.77 0.61
C GLY A 32 0.36 -16.45 0.12
N ALA A 33 1.12 -16.50 -0.97
CA ALA A 33 1.79 -15.31 -1.52
C ALA A 33 0.81 -14.16 -1.82
N ARG A 34 -0.32 -14.49 -2.47
CA ARG A 34 -1.38 -13.51 -2.78
C ARG A 34 -2.02 -12.95 -1.51
N TYR A 35 -2.21 -13.78 -0.47
CA TYR A 35 -2.75 -13.36 0.83
C TYR A 35 -1.83 -12.35 1.54
N MET A 36 -0.52 -12.63 1.61
CA MET A 36 0.45 -11.70 2.22
C MET A 36 0.52 -10.37 1.46
N ILE A 37 0.46 -10.41 0.11
CA ILE A 37 0.37 -9.19 -0.71
C ILE A 37 -0.90 -8.40 -0.38
N GLN A 38 -2.05 -9.04 -0.18
CA GLN A 38 -3.27 -8.33 0.23
C GLN A 38 -3.09 -7.67 1.60
N ASN A 39 -2.55 -8.39 2.59
CA ASN A 39 -2.29 -7.83 3.92
C ASN A 39 -1.36 -6.62 3.87
N TYR A 40 -0.30 -6.68 3.07
CA TYR A 40 0.59 -5.55 2.84
C TYR A 40 -0.16 -4.35 2.24
N GLN A 41 -0.94 -4.57 1.18
CA GLN A 41 -1.68 -3.50 0.52
C GLN A 41 -2.76 -2.89 1.43
N ASP A 42 -3.44 -3.70 2.25
CA ASP A 42 -4.41 -3.23 3.23
C ASP A 42 -3.74 -2.39 4.32
N ALA A 43 -2.57 -2.82 4.83
CA ALA A 43 -1.78 -2.03 5.76
C ALA A 43 -1.32 -0.69 5.16
N MET A 44 -0.91 -0.66 3.88
CA MET A 44 -0.59 0.58 3.18
C MET A 44 -1.81 1.50 3.01
N ALA A 45 -3.00 0.94 2.80
CA ALA A 45 -4.25 1.71 2.76
C ALA A 45 -4.54 2.37 4.12
N ILE A 46 -4.30 1.65 5.22
CA ILE A 46 -4.40 2.20 6.58
C ILE A 46 -3.39 3.32 6.79
N CYS A 47 -2.11 3.13 6.41
CA CYS A 47 -1.09 4.18 6.50
C CYS A 47 -1.46 5.42 5.68
N LYS A 48 -2.07 5.25 4.50
CA LYS A 48 -2.55 6.39 3.70
C LYS A 48 -3.69 7.15 4.40
N TRP A 49 -4.56 6.46 5.13
CA TRP A 49 -5.69 7.06 5.84
C TRP A 49 -5.29 7.66 7.20
N ALA A 50 -4.48 6.95 7.99
CA ALA A 50 -4.09 7.32 9.35
C ALA A 50 -2.77 8.11 9.45
N ARG A 51 -2.01 8.23 8.36
CA ARG A 51 -0.59 8.65 8.28
C ARG A 51 0.39 7.52 8.66
N TYR A 52 1.68 7.85 8.69
CA TYR A 52 2.75 6.90 8.99
C TYR A 52 2.59 6.30 10.39
N PRO A 53 2.88 5.00 10.57
CA PRO A 53 2.85 4.38 11.89
C PRO A 53 3.97 4.94 12.77
N GLU A 54 3.63 5.25 14.02
CA GLU A 54 4.57 5.85 14.98
C GLU A 54 5.32 4.79 15.79
N LEU A 55 4.62 3.73 16.19
CA LEU A 55 5.14 2.67 17.04
C LEU A 55 5.07 1.31 16.35
N PHE A 56 6.13 0.52 16.52
CA PHE A 56 6.20 -0.90 16.22
C PHE A 56 6.45 -1.64 17.52
N ILE A 57 5.48 -2.46 17.93
CA ILE A 57 5.53 -3.19 19.20
C ILE A 57 5.60 -4.69 18.91
N THR A 58 6.56 -5.39 19.50
CA THR A 58 6.58 -6.86 19.49
C THR A 58 6.38 -7.39 20.90
N LEU A 59 5.54 -8.41 21.01
CA LEU A 59 5.31 -9.18 22.22
C LEU A 59 5.74 -10.62 21.96
N THR A 60 6.63 -11.15 22.79
CA THR A 60 7.11 -12.55 22.70
C THR A 60 6.47 -13.40 23.78
N CYS A 61 5.97 -14.58 23.42
CA CYS A 61 5.45 -15.55 24.40
C CYS A 61 6.55 -15.96 25.39
N SER A 62 6.19 -16.08 26.67
CA SER A 62 7.12 -16.46 27.73
C SER A 62 6.68 -17.78 28.36
N PRO A 63 7.50 -18.86 28.27
CA PRO A 63 7.20 -20.11 28.98
C PRO A 63 7.35 -19.98 30.50
N LYS A 64 7.90 -18.86 30.99
CA LYS A 64 8.12 -18.57 32.41
C LYS A 64 6.97 -17.79 33.06
N TRP A 65 5.85 -17.61 32.35
CA TRP A 65 4.69 -16.98 32.94
C TRP A 65 4.18 -17.80 34.13
N PRO A 66 3.91 -17.20 35.31
CA PRO A 66 3.47 -17.92 36.50
C PRO A 66 2.26 -18.82 36.25
N GLU A 67 1.34 -18.38 35.39
CA GLU A 67 0.14 -19.12 35.00
C GLU A 67 0.49 -20.41 34.24
N VAL A 68 1.52 -20.38 33.39
CA VAL A 68 2.03 -21.54 32.65
C VAL A 68 2.77 -22.47 33.60
N VAL A 69 3.72 -21.90 34.37
CA VAL A 69 4.59 -22.65 35.29
C VAL A 69 3.75 -23.42 36.31
N HIS A 70 2.79 -22.75 36.95
CA HIS A 70 1.89 -23.38 37.90
C HIS A 70 1.07 -24.53 37.28
N PHE A 71 0.63 -24.36 36.03
CA PHE A 71 -0.12 -25.38 35.31
C PHE A 71 0.73 -26.62 35.00
N VAL A 72 1.98 -26.45 34.56
CA VAL A 72 2.82 -27.58 34.13
C VAL A 72 3.54 -28.26 35.30
N GLU A 73 3.98 -27.51 36.32
CA GLU A 73 4.70 -28.06 37.49
C GLU A 73 3.83 -29.03 38.28
N SER A 74 2.55 -28.69 38.49
CA SER A 74 1.59 -29.58 39.18
C SER A 74 1.35 -30.91 38.45
N ARG A 75 1.77 -31.03 37.19
CA ARG A 75 1.58 -32.19 36.32
C ARG A 75 2.89 -32.88 35.95
N GLY A 76 4.04 -32.36 36.41
CA GLY A 76 5.36 -32.87 36.02
C GLY A 76 5.66 -32.68 34.52
N LEU A 77 5.02 -31.71 33.86
CA LEU A 77 5.21 -31.40 32.44
C LEU A 77 6.14 -30.20 32.26
N LYS A 78 6.67 -30.03 31.04
CA LYS A 78 7.36 -28.80 30.65
C LYS A 78 6.41 -27.86 29.89
N PRO A 79 6.67 -26.55 29.88
CA PRO A 79 5.90 -25.60 29.06
C PRO A 79 5.82 -26.00 27.59
N GLU A 80 6.90 -26.56 27.03
CA GLU A 80 6.97 -26.99 25.63
C GLU A 80 6.04 -28.18 25.33
N ASP A 81 5.59 -28.91 26.35
CA ASP A 81 4.67 -30.04 26.22
C ASP A 81 3.19 -29.59 26.20
N GLN A 82 2.90 -28.32 26.49
CA GLN A 82 1.54 -27.75 26.61
C GLN A 82 1.43 -26.43 25.82
N LEU A 83 1.67 -26.54 24.52
CA LEU A 83 1.62 -25.42 23.59
C LEU A 83 0.23 -24.80 23.45
N ASP A 84 -0.81 -25.60 23.62
CA ASP A 84 -2.20 -25.16 23.65
C ASP A 84 -2.45 -24.12 24.75
N ILE A 85 -1.92 -24.39 25.95
CA ILE A 85 -2.00 -23.48 27.11
C ILE A 85 -1.17 -22.23 26.87
N LEU A 86 0.04 -22.37 26.32
CA LEU A 86 0.88 -21.23 25.95
C LEU A 86 0.19 -20.31 24.94
N CYS A 87 -0.40 -20.86 23.87
CA CYS A 87 -1.12 -20.10 22.85
C CYS A 87 -2.34 -19.38 23.45
N ARG A 88 -3.10 -20.03 24.33
CA ARG A 88 -4.25 -19.41 25.01
C ARG A 88 -3.83 -18.27 25.94
N ILE A 89 -2.82 -18.48 26.77
CA ILE A 89 -2.32 -17.44 27.68
C ILE A 89 -1.72 -16.28 26.88
N PHE A 90 -1.00 -16.56 25.81
CA PHE A 90 -0.49 -15.53 24.91
C PHE A 90 -1.63 -14.71 24.29
N LYS A 91 -2.69 -15.38 23.82
CA LYS A 91 -3.87 -14.71 23.26
C LYS A 91 -4.56 -13.80 24.29
N VAL A 92 -4.75 -14.26 25.52
CA VAL A 92 -5.31 -13.44 26.62
C VAL A 92 -4.46 -12.19 26.87
N LYS A 93 -3.13 -12.34 26.95
CA LYS A 93 -2.21 -11.22 27.17
C LYS A 93 -2.15 -10.27 25.97
N LEU A 94 -2.21 -10.80 24.75
CA LEU A 94 -2.29 -10.01 23.51
C LEU A 94 -3.56 -9.17 23.47
N ASP A 95 -4.71 -9.75 23.81
CA ASP A 95 -5.99 -9.02 23.86
C ASP A 95 -5.99 -7.94 24.93
N GLN A 96 -5.38 -8.22 26.09
CA GLN A 96 -5.19 -7.23 27.14
C GLN A 96 -4.25 -6.09 26.69
N LEU A 97 -3.19 -6.39 25.93
CA LEU A 97 -2.31 -5.39 25.34
C LEU A 97 -3.05 -4.50 24.34
N VAL A 98 -3.85 -5.09 23.45
CA VAL A 98 -4.67 -4.34 22.50
C VAL A 98 -5.66 -3.44 23.25
N LYS A 99 -6.29 -3.96 24.32
CA LYS A 99 -7.20 -3.17 25.18
C LYS A 99 -6.47 -2.02 25.86
N ASP A 100 -5.28 -2.25 26.40
CA ASP A 100 -4.48 -1.22 27.05
C ASP A 100 -4.07 -0.10 26.08
N LEU A 101 -3.66 -0.46 24.88
CA LEU A 101 -3.25 0.50 23.84
C LEU A 101 -4.44 1.37 23.40
N ARG A 102 -5.63 0.77 23.28
CA ARG A 102 -6.81 1.44 22.70
C ARG A 102 -7.68 2.18 23.73
N GLN A 103 -7.99 1.51 24.83
CA GLN A 103 -8.96 1.98 25.82
C GLN A 103 -8.24 2.69 26.96
N ASN A 104 -7.22 2.05 27.53
CA ASN A 104 -6.46 2.61 28.65
C ASN A 104 -5.46 3.67 28.20
N LYS A 105 -5.21 3.77 26.88
CA LYS A 105 -4.37 4.82 26.26
C LYS A 105 -3.03 4.96 26.98
N ILE A 106 -2.35 3.84 27.19
CA ILE A 106 -1.06 3.81 27.91
C ILE A 106 0.03 4.65 27.25
N PHE A 107 -0.14 4.99 25.97
CA PHE A 107 0.71 5.92 25.21
C PHE A 107 -0.01 7.22 24.83
N GLY A 108 -1.10 7.56 25.52
CA GLY A 108 -1.92 8.73 25.23
C GLY A 108 -3.01 8.50 24.17
N LYS A 109 -3.70 9.58 23.79
CA LYS A 109 -4.72 9.57 22.75
C LYS A 109 -4.01 9.41 21.41
N VAL A 110 -4.30 8.34 20.68
CA VAL A 110 -3.80 8.12 19.32
C VAL A 110 -4.41 9.19 18.40
N LYS A 111 -3.71 10.30 18.23
CA LYS A 111 -3.88 11.34 17.19
C LYS A 111 -2.76 12.38 17.34
N ALA A 112 -2.28 12.83 16.17
CA ALA A 112 -1.13 13.69 15.97
C ALA A 112 -1.10 14.95 16.85
N ASP A 113 -0.14 15.02 17.77
CA ASP A 113 0.83 16.11 17.90
C ASP A 113 1.78 15.85 19.09
N GLY A 114 3.09 15.90 18.82
CA GLY A 114 4.14 16.02 19.84
C GLY A 114 4.89 14.75 20.23
N TYR A 115 6.22 14.88 20.38
CA TYR A 115 7.21 13.81 20.49
C TYR A 115 7.56 13.44 21.95
N PRO A 116 7.51 12.15 22.33
CA PRO A 116 8.35 11.61 23.38
C PRO A 116 9.57 10.89 22.78
N ILE A 117 10.76 11.47 22.95
CA ILE A 117 12.04 10.83 22.62
C ILE A 117 12.49 10.01 23.84
N TYR A 118 12.68 8.70 23.69
CA TYR A 118 13.38 7.91 24.70
C TYR A 118 14.87 8.30 24.68
N ARG A 119 15.28 9.16 25.62
CA ARG A 119 16.68 9.54 25.84
C ARG A 119 17.46 8.29 26.29
N ARG A 120 18.37 7.80 25.44
CA ARG A 120 19.41 6.84 25.86
C ARG A 120 20.46 7.61 26.68
N ARG A 121 20.17 7.83 27.97
CA ARG A 121 21.10 8.48 28.89
C ARG A 121 22.30 7.55 29.09
N ASP A 122 23.50 8.01 28.75
CA ASP A 122 24.71 7.35 29.23
C ASP A 122 24.64 7.35 30.77
N ASN A 123 24.65 6.15 31.33
CA ASN A 123 24.58 5.92 32.76
C ASN A 123 25.92 5.43 33.31
N GLY A 124 26.97 5.42 32.49
CA GLY A 124 28.32 4.93 32.83
C GLY A 124 28.39 3.44 33.09
N ARG A 125 27.31 2.67 32.86
CA ARG A 125 27.27 1.23 33.13
C ARG A 125 27.66 0.46 31.88
N THR A 126 28.69 -0.35 32.02
CA THR A 126 29.13 -1.30 30.99
C THR A 126 29.11 -2.73 31.55
N ILE A 127 28.86 -3.69 30.68
CA ILE A 127 29.01 -5.12 30.97
C ILE A 127 29.94 -5.74 29.93
N GLU A 128 30.90 -6.53 30.38
CA GLU A 128 31.79 -7.25 29.47
C GLU A 128 31.16 -8.57 29.06
N LYS A 129 31.00 -8.80 27.75
CA LYS A 129 30.52 -10.07 27.20
C LYS A 129 31.42 -10.48 26.03
N ASN A 130 32.06 -11.63 26.14
CA ASN A 130 33.00 -12.16 25.15
C ASN A 130 34.12 -11.15 24.79
N GLY A 131 34.67 -10.44 25.78
CA GLY A 131 35.74 -9.45 25.58
C GLY A 131 35.28 -8.12 24.97
N ILE A 132 33.97 -7.92 24.79
CA ILE A 132 33.40 -6.66 24.28
C ILE A 132 32.72 -5.95 25.45
N ALA A 133 33.12 -4.71 25.72
CA ALA A 133 32.43 -3.83 26.66
C ALA A 133 31.13 -3.31 26.03
N LEU A 134 30.00 -3.81 26.53
CA LEU A 134 28.67 -3.43 26.08
C LEU A 134 28.10 -2.37 27.02
N ASP A 135 27.73 -1.22 26.46
CA ASP A 135 27.01 -0.16 27.18
C ASP A 135 25.51 -0.14 26.82
N ASN A 136 24.81 0.90 27.29
CA ASN A 136 23.40 1.15 27.02
C ASN A 136 23.03 1.28 25.52
N ARG A 137 23.99 1.43 24.60
CA ARG A 137 23.77 1.45 23.15
C ARG A 137 23.50 0.06 22.59
N TYR A 138 24.02 -0.99 23.24
CA TYR A 138 23.80 -2.40 22.87
C TYR A 138 22.51 -2.98 23.46
N VAL A 139 21.87 -2.25 24.38
CA VAL A 139 20.61 -2.66 24.98
C VAL A 139 19.45 -2.27 24.05
N VAL A 140 18.58 -3.24 23.76
CA VAL A 140 17.34 -3.00 23.00
C VAL A 140 16.43 -2.08 23.82
N PRO A 141 15.92 -0.97 23.25
CA PRO A 141 14.96 -0.12 23.94
C PRO A 141 13.77 -0.94 24.42
N HIS A 142 13.46 -0.86 25.70
CA HIS A 142 12.33 -1.57 26.27
C HIS A 142 11.48 -0.64 27.12
N ASN A 143 10.17 -0.87 27.10
CA ASN A 143 9.25 -0.16 27.96
C ASN A 143 9.12 -0.93 29.28
N HIS A 144 9.70 -0.38 30.36
CA HIS A 144 9.73 -1.03 31.67
C HIS A 144 8.32 -1.37 32.20
N TYR A 145 7.35 -0.48 32.01
CA TYR A 145 5.96 -0.70 32.41
C TYR A 145 5.37 -1.92 31.69
N LEU A 146 5.54 -2.01 30.38
CA LEU A 146 5.04 -3.14 29.59
C LEU A 146 5.75 -4.46 29.96
N LEU A 147 7.07 -4.45 30.15
CA LEU A 147 7.80 -5.64 30.59
C LEU A 147 7.29 -6.17 31.93
N LEU A 148 7.12 -5.30 32.92
CA LEU A 148 6.63 -5.68 34.24
C LEU A 148 5.16 -6.13 34.21
N LYS A 149 4.32 -5.42 33.46
CA LYS A 149 2.87 -5.73 33.38
C LYS A 149 2.61 -7.07 32.72
N TYR A 150 3.35 -7.39 31.65
CA TYR A 150 3.11 -8.60 30.85
C TYR A 150 4.05 -9.76 31.21
N GLY A 151 5.12 -9.52 31.96
CA GLY A 151 6.08 -10.56 32.35
C GLY A 151 6.76 -11.24 31.15
N SER A 152 6.95 -10.50 30.05
CA SER A 152 7.38 -11.04 28.76
C SER A 152 8.34 -10.08 28.06
N HIS A 153 9.18 -10.61 27.17
CA HIS A 153 10.03 -9.77 26.34
C HIS A 153 9.17 -8.94 25.37
N MET A 154 9.21 -7.62 25.55
CA MET A 154 8.51 -6.66 24.72
C MET A 154 9.48 -5.61 24.20
N ASN A 155 9.37 -5.31 22.91
CA ASN A 155 10.15 -4.28 22.26
C ASN A 155 9.18 -3.20 21.74
N VAL A 156 9.55 -1.94 21.92
CA VAL A 156 8.79 -0.78 21.44
C VAL A 156 9.74 0.08 20.64
N GLU A 157 9.58 0.05 19.32
CA GLU A 157 10.39 0.82 18.39
C GLU A 157 9.56 1.97 17.81
N TRP A 158 10.19 3.12 17.64
CA TRP A 158 9.62 4.23 16.89
C TRP A 158 9.94 4.07 15.40
N CYS A 159 8.93 4.24 14.54
CA CYS A 159 9.04 3.88 13.12
C CYS A 159 8.51 4.95 12.15
N ASN A 160 8.52 6.24 12.49
CA ASN A 160 7.79 7.28 11.74
C ASN A 160 8.31 7.69 10.32
N GLN A 161 9.05 6.84 9.60
CA GLN A 161 9.60 7.11 8.25
C GLN A 161 9.58 5.85 7.37
N SER A 162 10.31 5.84 6.24
CA SER A 162 10.51 4.68 5.35
C SER A 162 10.91 3.37 6.08
N ARG A 163 11.51 3.47 7.28
CA ARG A 163 11.87 2.31 8.12
C ARG A 163 10.66 1.52 8.63
N SER A 164 9.49 2.13 8.87
CA SER A 164 8.27 1.34 9.19
C SER A 164 7.80 0.51 8.01
N ILE A 165 7.92 1.02 6.78
CA ILE A 165 7.61 0.25 5.57
C ILE A 165 8.52 -0.97 5.49
N LYS A 166 9.81 -0.82 5.83
CA LYS A 166 10.74 -1.96 5.94
C LYS A 166 10.26 -2.98 6.98
N TYR A 167 9.75 -2.57 8.15
CA TYR A 167 9.25 -3.50 9.15
C TYR A 167 7.93 -4.16 8.74
N LEU A 168 7.00 -3.40 8.18
CA LEU A 168 5.76 -3.93 7.63
C LEU A 168 6.07 -4.97 6.54
N PHE A 169 6.96 -4.63 5.60
CA PHE A 169 7.42 -5.56 4.57
C PHE A 169 8.16 -6.76 5.18
N LYS A 170 9.03 -6.53 6.17
CA LYS A 170 9.79 -7.58 6.84
C LYS A 170 8.87 -8.58 7.52
N TYR A 171 7.83 -8.15 8.23
CA TYR A 171 6.96 -9.05 9.02
C TYR A 171 5.77 -9.59 8.21
N VAL A 172 5.27 -8.86 7.21
CA VAL A 172 4.31 -9.40 6.23
C VAL A 172 4.99 -10.37 5.26
N ASN A 173 6.28 -10.19 4.94
CA ASN A 173 7.02 -11.12 4.10
C ASN A 173 8.02 -11.97 4.89
N LYS A 174 7.96 -11.93 6.24
CA LYS A 174 8.66 -12.92 7.06
C LYS A 174 7.91 -14.20 6.77
N ARG A 175 8.45 -14.95 5.81
CA ARG A 175 7.87 -16.23 5.41
C ARG A 175 7.68 -17.07 6.67
N HIS A 176 6.67 -17.93 6.69
CA HIS A 176 6.59 -19.01 7.66
C HIS A 176 7.95 -19.73 7.69
N ASP A 177 8.38 -20.23 8.85
CA ASP A 177 9.63 -20.98 8.96
C ASP A 177 9.65 -22.05 7.85
N GLN A 178 10.54 -21.90 6.88
CA GLN A 178 10.64 -22.80 5.72
C GLN A 178 11.73 -23.80 6.04
N VAL A 179 11.36 -25.06 6.20
CA VAL A 179 12.32 -26.16 6.05
C VAL A 179 12.38 -26.46 4.57
N THR A 180 13.46 -26.05 3.91
CA THR A 180 13.74 -26.45 2.52
C THR A 180 14.30 -27.87 2.56
N ALA A 181 13.45 -28.88 2.41
CA ALA A 181 13.88 -30.22 2.05
C ALA A 181 13.71 -30.37 0.53
N THR A 182 14.72 -29.97 -0.25
CA THR A 182 14.72 -30.15 -1.70
C THR A 182 14.92 -31.62 -2.05
N PHE A 183 13.91 -32.28 -2.61
CA PHE A 183 14.14 -33.38 -3.55
C PHE A 183 14.38 -32.73 -4.92
N TYR A 184 15.62 -32.40 -5.24
CA TYR A 184 15.93 -31.96 -6.60
C TYR A 184 15.64 -33.13 -7.56
N GLY A 185 14.64 -32.95 -8.43
CA GLY A 185 14.65 -33.64 -9.72
C GLY A 185 15.91 -33.20 -10.48
N SER A 186 16.63 -34.17 -11.05
CA SER A 186 17.92 -33.96 -11.73
C SER A 186 17.92 -32.74 -12.64
N ALA A 187 18.98 -31.95 -12.56
CA ALA A 187 19.24 -30.68 -13.24
C ALA A 187 19.41 -30.80 -14.78
N ASN A 188 18.57 -31.59 -15.45
CA ASN A 188 18.61 -31.79 -16.90
C ASN A 188 17.40 -31.23 -17.65
N ASP A 189 16.44 -30.59 -16.98
CA ASP A 189 15.29 -30.01 -17.69
C ASP A 189 15.46 -28.50 -17.89
N SER A 190 16.04 -28.15 -19.04
CA SER A 190 16.31 -26.79 -19.51
C SER A 190 15.04 -26.05 -19.99
N ASN A 191 13.87 -26.33 -19.40
CA ASN A 191 12.59 -25.67 -19.69
C ASN A 191 12.12 -24.80 -18.52
N VAL A 192 12.96 -23.85 -18.08
CA VAL A 192 12.67 -22.95 -16.93
C VAL A 192 11.63 -21.85 -17.26
N HIS A 193 11.00 -21.88 -18.43
CA HIS A 193 9.88 -20.98 -18.76
C HIS A 193 8.48 -21.62 -18.73
N GLY A 194 8.35 -22.89 -18.34
CA GLY A 194 7.08 -23.59 -18.28
C GLY A 194 6.51 -23.71 -16.87
N HIS A 195 5.39 -23.03 -16.61
CA HIS A 195 4.39 -23.37 -15.59
C HIS A 195 4.94 -23.64 -14.15
N MET A 196 5.11 -22.59 -13.35
CA MET A 196 5.32 -22.75 -11.90
C MET A 196 4.10 -23.45 -11.27
N ASP A 197 4.28 -24.69 -10.83
CA ASP A 197 3.24 -25.47 -10.18
C ASP A 197 3.11 -25.03 -8.70
N GLU A 198 2.19 -24.09 -8.46
CA GLU A 198 1.88 -23.60 -7.10
C GLU A 198 1.39 -24.73 -6.18
N ILE A 199 0.85 -25.84 -6.71
CA ILE A 199 0.36 -26.99 -5.92
C ILE A 199 1.53 -27.83 -5.43
N ASN A 200 2.45 -28.19 -6.33
CA ASN A 200 3.66 -28.93 -5.94
C ASN A 200 4.56 -28.08 -5.03
N MET A 201 4.75 -26.79 -5.33
CA MET A 201 5.44 -25.87 -4.39
C MET A 201 4.74 -25.76 -3.03
N TYR A 202 3.43 -25.97 -2.96
CA TYR A 202 2.68 -25.97 -1.71
C TYR A 202 2.91 -27.26 -0.91
N TYR A 203 2.84 -28.43 -1.56
CA TYR A 203 3.13 -29.72 -0.91
C TYR A 203 4.60 -29.84 -0.49
N ASP A 204 5.53 -29.29 -1.27
CA ASP A 204 6.95 -29.51 -1.08
C ASP A 204 7.58 -28.63 0.03
N CYS A 205 6.94 -27.56 0.53
CA CYS A 205 7.68 -26.50 1.25
C CYS A 205 6.90 -25.65 2.28
N ARG A 206 6.09 -26.22 3.19
CA ARG A 206 5.64 -25.50 4.40
C ARG A 206 5.69 -26.30 5.69
N TYR A 207 6.58 -25.89 6.58
CA TYR A 207 6.48 -26.23 8.00
C TYR A 207 5.49 -25.27 8.66
N ILE A 208 4.45 -25.81 9.28
CA ILE A 208 3.60 -25.08 10.22
C ILE A 208 4.12 -25.42 11.61
N SER A 209 4.62 -24.41 12.33
CA SER A 209 5.09 -24.63 13.69
C SER A 209 3.94 -25.14 14.57
N PRO A 210 4.20 -25.98 15.58
CA PRO A 210 3.18 -26.41 16.54
C PRO A 210 2.38 -25.25 17.14
N CYS A 211 3.04 -24.13 17.49
CA CYS A 211 2.38 -22.92 17.97
C CYS A 211 1.40 -22.31 16.95
N GLU A 212 1.78 -22.28 15.67
CA GLU A 212 0.89 -21.80 14.60
C GLU A 212 -0.26 -22.77 14.34
N ALA A 213 -0.02 -24.08 14.44
CA ALA A 213 -1.07 -25.09 14.33
C ALA A 213 -2.12 -24.91 15.43
N ASP A 214 -1.70 -24.78 16.69
CA ASP A 214 -2.61 -24.54 17.82
C ASP A 214 -3.38 -23.21 17.67
N TRP A 215 -2.69 -22.16 17.21
CA TRP A 215 -3.33 -20.87 16.93
C TRP A 215 -4.47 -20.99 15.91
N ARG A 216 -4.25 -21.79 14.86
CA ARG A 216 -5.26 -22.08 13.83
C ARG A 216 -6.36 -23.00 14.33
N ILE A 217 -6.05 -24.01 15.16
CA ILE A 217 -7.03 -24.91 15.77
C ILE A 217 -8.01 -24.12 16.65
N PHE A 218 -7.51 -23.10 17.38
CA PHE A 218 -8.36 -22.22 18.18
C PHE A 218 -9.06 -21.11 17.38
N ASP A 219 -8.90 -21.10 16.05
CA ASP A 219 -9.46 -20.06 15.17
C ASP A 219 -9.09 -18.63 15.62
N PHE A 220 -7.86 -18.46 16.13
CA PHE A 220 -7.37 -17.15 16.51
C PHE A 220 -6.91 -16.39 15.27
N ASP A 221 -7.27 -15.10 15.18
CA ASP A 221 -6.85 -14.24 14.08
C ASP A 221 -5.32 -14.18 13.98
N ILE A 222 -4.77 -14.64 12.85
CA ILE A 222 -3.32 -14.52 12.55
C ILE A 222 -2.96 -13.07 12.23
N HIS A 223 -3.84 -12.39 11.48
CA HIS A 223 -3.69 -11.00 11.11
C HIS A 223 -4.93 -10.23 11.51
N TYR A 224 -4.71 -9.19 12.31
CA TYR A 224 -5.77 -8.29 12.73
C TYR A 224 -5.44 -6.85 12.29
N ARG A 225 -6.46 -6.11 11.90
CA ARG A 225 -6.34 -4.72 11.43
C ARG A 225 -7.54 -3.89 11.84
N ASP A 226 -7.28 -2.62 12.09
CA ASP A 226 -8.29 -1.63 12.44
C ASP A 226 -7.80 -0.26 11.95
N PRO A 227 -8.60 0.48 11.17
CA PRO A 227 -9.95 0.16 10.70
C PRO A 227 -9.99 -0.98 9.67
N ALA A 228 -11.17 -1.56 9.47
CA ALA A 228 -11.42 -2.52 8.40
C ALA A 228 -11.15 -1.88 7.02
N VAL A 229 -10.58 -2.67 6.10
CA VAL A 229 -10.25 -2.22 4.74
C VAL A 229 -11.13 -2.96 3.73
N GLU A 230 -11.91 -2.22 2.95
CA GLU A 230 -12.78 -2.75 1.90
C GLU A 230 -12.09 -2.59 0.53
N ARG A 231 -11.89 -3.70 -0.17
CA ARG A 231 -11.24 -3.69 -1.48
C ARG A 231 -12.24 -3.31 -2.56
N LEU A 232 -12.14 -2.07 -3.03
CA LEU A 232 -12.97 -1.53 -4.09
C LEU A 232 -12.38 -1.88 -5.45
N ASN A 233 -12.96 -2.87 -6.10
CA ASN A 233 -12.67 -3.17 -7.50
C ASN A 233 -13.46 -2.22 -8.42
N PHE A 234 -12.89 -1.82 -9.53
CA PHE A 234 -13.52 -1.03 -10.58
C PHE A 234 -12.98 -1.48 -11.94
N HIS A 235 -13.72 -1.16 -13.00
CA HIS A 235 -13.41 -1.57 -14.37
C HIS A 235 -14.06 -0.60 -15.35
N LEU A 236 -13.55 -0.56 -16.59
CA LEU A 236 -14.23 0.11 -17.69
C LEU A 236 -15.51 -0.64 -18.10
N PRO A 237 -16.40 0.01 -18.88
CA PRO A 237 -17.56 -0.67 -19.46
C PRO A 237 -17.16 -1.99 -20.13
N ASN A 238 -17.86 -3.08 -19.81
CA ASN A 238 -17.62 -4.44 -20.33
C ASN A 238 -16.24 -5.07 -20.02
N GLU A 239 -15.40 -4.45 -19.20
CA GLU A 239 -14.07 -4.98 -18.83
C GLU A 239 -14.01 -5.57 -17.42
N LYS A 240 -15.15 -6.03 -16.89
CA LYS A 240 -15.21 -6.68 -15.57
C LYS A 240 -14.33 -7.94 -15.52
N ASN A 241 -13.66 -8.13 -14.39
CA ASN A 241 -12.94 -9.36 -14.11
C ASN A 241 -13.92 -10.46 -13.71
N ILE A 242 -13.70 -11.66 -14.26
CA ILE A 242 -14.51 -12.85 -14.02
C ILE A 242 -13.56 -13.95 -13.58
N ILE A 243 -13.98 -14.67 -12.55
CA ILE A 243 -13.31 -15.86 -12.04
C ILE A 243 -14.24 -17.01 -12.39
N PHE A 244 -13.70 -18.04 -13.02
CA PHE A 244 -14.39 -19.24 -13.46
C PHE A 244 -13.44 -20.43 -13.30
N LEU A 245 -14.00 -21.64 -13.29
CA LEU A 245 -13.23 -22.88 -13.25
C LEU A 245 -12.87 -23.31 -14.68
N ASP A 246 -11.75 -24.03 -14.81
CA ASP A 246 -11.32 -24.56 -16.11
C ASP A 246 -12.33 -25.56 -16.71
N THR A 247 -13.21 -26.11 -15.87
CA THR A 247 -14.30 -27.01 -16.26
C THR A 247 -15.57 -26.29 -16.70
N ASP A 248 -15.67 -24.98 -16.49
CA ASP A 248 -16.86 -24.21 -16.84
C ASP A 248 -16.91 -23.98 -18.36
N SER A 249 -18.10 -24.05 -18.97
CA SER A 249 -18.26 -23.66 -20.37
C SER A 249 -18.35 -22.14 -20.50
N ILE A 250 -17.80 -21.59 -21.60
CA ILE A 250 -17.80 -20.14 -21.83
C ILE A 250 -19.24 -19.59 -21.88
N ASP A 251 -20.18 -20.31 -22.49
CA ASP A 251 -21.60 -19.93 -22.54
C ASP A 251 -22.26 -19.92 -21.15
N ALA A 252 -21.95 -20.91 -20.31
CA ALA A 252 -22.49 -20.95 -18.95
C ALA A 252 -21.97 -19.78 -18.11
N ILE A 253 -20.68 -19.42 -18.26
CA ILE A 253 -20.07 -18.28 -17.58
C ILE A 253 -20.77 -16.98 -17.98
N MET A 254 -21.03 -16.76 -19.27
CA MET A 254 -21.64 -15.51 -19.73
C MET A 254 -23.11 -15.35 -19.32
N ASN A 255 -23.85 -16.46 -19.24
CA ASN A 255 -25.25 -16.48 -18.83
C ASN A 255 -25.46 -16.42 -17.31
N GLN A 256 -24.38 -16.48 -16.51
CA GLN A 256 -24.50 -16.36 -15.07
C GLN A 256 -24.89 -14.93 -14.65
N ASN A 257 -26.02 -14.80 -13.94
CA ASN A 257 -26.46 -13.53 -13.32
C ASN A 257 -25.40 -12.94 -12.37
N THR A 258 -24.55 -13.77 -11.76
CA THR A 258 -23.41 -13.34 -10.95
C THR A 258 -22.36 -12.62 -11.79
N VAL A 259 -22.15 -12.99 -13.05
CA VAL A 259 -21.24 -12.23 -13.92
C VAL A 259 -21.78 -10.82 -14.18
N SER A 260 -23.10 -10.59 -14.13
CA SER A 260 -23.70 -9.29 -14.48
C SER A 260 -23.41 -8.13 -13.49
N LYS A 261 -23.37 -8.37 -12.17
CA LYS A 261 -23.35 -7.29 -11.15
C LYS A 261 -22.05 -7.21 -10.38
N SER A 262 -21.10 -6.37 -10.78
CA SER A 262 -19.88 -6.12 -10.00
C SER A 262 -20.15 -5.24 -8.78
N MET A 263 -19.20 -5.18 -7.85
CA MET A 263 -19.26 -4.21 -6.73
C MET A 263 -19.39 -2.76 -7.23
N PHE A 264 -18.77 -2.46 -8.38
CA PHE A 264 -18.81 -1.14 -9.00
C PHE A 264 -20.15 -0.86 -9.71
N SER A 265 -20.75 -1.83 -10.41
CA SER A 265 -22.09 -1.61 -10.98
C SER A 265 -23.17 -1.59 -9.89
N ALA A 266 -22.99 -2.33 -8.81
CA ALA A 266 -23.89 -2.28 -7.66
C ALA A 266 -23.84 -0.94 -6.90
N LEU A 267 -22.73 -0.18 -6.99
CA LEU A 267 -22.69 1.22 -6.52
C LEU A 267 -23.74 2.05 -7.26
N MET A 268 -23.82 1.88 -8.58
CA MET A 268 -24.76 2.62 -9.42
C MET A 268 -26.21 2.30 -9.07
N ASP A 269 -26.50 1.01 -8.83
CA ASP A 269 -27.81 0.58 -8.35
C ASP A 269 -28.13 1.14 -6.94
N ALA A 270 -27.13 1.20 -6.06
CA ALA A 270 -27.28 1.80 -4.74
C ALA A 270 -27.56 3.31 -4.83
N ASN A 271 -26.92 4.05 -5.74
CA ASN A 271 -27.18 5.48 -5.99
C ASN A 271 -28.56 5.74 -6.58
N LYS A 272 -29.12 4.80 -7.35
CA LYS A 272 -30.52 4.87 -7.80
C LYS A 272 -31.47 4.70 -6.60
N LYS A 273 -31.18 3.74 -5.72
CA LYS A 273 -32.04 3.33 -4.60
C LYS A 273 -32.00 4.28 -3.39
N TYR A 274 -30.82 4.69 -2.96
CA TYR A 274 -30.61 5.46 -1.74
C TYR A 274 -30.17 6.89 -2.07
N VAL A 275 -30.88 7.89 -1.53
CA VAL A 275 -30.54 9.31 -1.77
C VAL A 275 -29.23 9.68 -1.08
N GLU A 276 -29.03 9.22 0.15
CA GLU A 276 -27.80 9.44 0.94
C GLU A 276 -26.52 8.88 0.29
N ALA A 277 -26.65 7.83 -0.54
CA ALA A 277 -25.54 7.27 -1.30
C ALA A 277 -24.95 8.29 -2.29
N ARG A 278 -25.78 9.24 -2.75
CA ARG A 278 -25.41 10.21 -3.78
C ARG A 278 -24.45 11.28 -3.31
N GLU A 279 -24.34 11.47 -2.00
CA GLU A 279 -23.38 12.41 -1.39
C GLU A 279 -21.96 11.83 -1.28
N LEU A 280 -21.80 10.53 -1.56
CA LEU A 280 -20.54 9.83 -1.38
C LEU A 280 -19.85 9.60 -2.72
N THR A 281 -18.53 9.76 -2.71
CA THR A 281 -17.69 9.21 -3.78
C THR A 281 -17.65 7.68 -3.65
N TYR A 282 -17.30 6.97 -4.74
CA TYR A 282 -17.07 5.52 -4.63
C TYR A 282 -16.04 5.20 -3.54
N ALA A 283 -15.08 6.09 -3.43
CA ALA A 283 -13.99 6.03 -2.50
C ALA A 283 -14.40 6.16 -1.02
N GLU A 284 -15.49 6.86 -0.74
CA GLU A 284 -16.05 7.07 0.61
C GLU A 284 -17.14 6.06 0.93
N PHE A 285 -17.67 5.35 -0.06
CA PHE A 285 -18.81 4.45 0.08
C PHE A 285 -18.70 3.46 1.25
N PRO A 286 -17.56 2.78 1.48
CA PRO A 286 -17.41 1.83 2.59
C PRO A 286 -17.57 2.44 4.00
N THR A 287 -17.48 3.76 4.11
CA THR A 287 -17.67 4.47 5.39
C THR A 287 -19.13 4.46 5.84
N ARG A 288 -20.09 4.41 4.90
CA ARG A 288 -21.53 4.47 5.17
C ARG A 288 -22.30 3.27 4.64
N PHE A 289 -21.72 2.49 3.75
CA PHE A 289 -22.33 1.28 3.19
C PHE A 289 -21.43 0.07 3.42
N VAL A 290 -22.04 -1.12 3.42
CA VAL A 290 -21.34 -2.41 3.51
C VAL A 290 -21.69 -3.26 2.29
N TRP A 291 -20.66 -3.87 1.69
CA TRP A 291 -20.85 -4.78 0.58
C TRP A 291 -21.31 -6.14 1.11
N LYS A 292 -22.42 -6.65 0.59
CA LYS A 292 -22.91 -8.01 0.88
C LYS A 292 -22.64 -8.90 -0.33
N SER A 293 -21.59 -9.71 -0.25
CA SER A 293 -21.14 -10.54 -1.37
C SER A 293 -22.17 -11.58 -1.81
N SER A 294 -22.94 -12.15 -0.86
CA SER A 294 -24.04 -13.10 -1.14
C SER A 294 -25.16 -12.49 -1.97
N GLU A 295 -25.50 -11.22 -1.69
CA GLU A 295 -26.58 -10.49 -2.37
C GLU A 295 -26.07 -9.65 -3.55
N ARG A 296 -24.75 -9.49 -3.67
CA ARG A 296 -24.05 -8.61 -4.61
C ARG A 296 -24.62 -7.18 -4.59
N ALA A 297 -24.91 -6.69 -3.40
CA ALA A 297 -25.53 -5.39 -3.18
C ALA A 297 -24.87 -4.62 -2.04
N TRP A 298 -24.98 -3.30 -2.12
CA TRP A 298 -24.60 -2.40 -1.03
C TRP A 298 -25.80 -2.12 -0.13
N HIS A 299 -25.56 -2.18 1.17
CA HIS A 299 -26.55 -1.87 2.20
C HIS A 299 -26.04 -0.76 3.12
N PRO A 300 -26.91 0.13 3.63
CA PRO A 300 -26.54 1.09 4.65
C PRO A 300 -25.89 0.39 5.85
N ARG A 301 -24.74 0.91 6.26
CA ARG A 301 -23.96 0.39 7.39
C ARG A 301 -24.63 0.82 8.69
N LYS A 302 -24.83 -0.15 9.59
CA LYS A 302 -25.42 0.10 10.92
C LYS A 302 -24.41 0.60 11.96
N HIS A 303 -23.18 0.07 11.94
CA HIS A 303 -22.13 0.37 12.92
C HIS A 303 -20.73 0.46 12.30
N GLY A 304 -19.88 1.26 12.92
CA GLY A 304 -18.47 1.44 12.54
C GLY A 304 -18.29 2.09 11.17
N PHE A 305 -17.10 1.93 10.60
CA PHE A 305 -16.77 2.34 9.23
C PHE A 305 -15.71 1.39 8.66
N ALA A 306 -15.58 1.37 7.34
CA ALA A 306 -14.42 0.77 6.67
C ALA A 306 -13.75 1.81 5.79
N ILE A 307 -12.44 1.68 5.63
CA ILE A 307 -11.67 2.48 4.68
C ILE A 307 -11.56 1.77 3.34
N ARG A 308 -11.44 2.53 2.27
CA ARG A 308 -11.26 1.98 0.93
C ARG A 308 -9.85 1.46 0.68
N ARG A 309 -9.74 0.46 -0.17
CA ARG A 309 -8.54 0.18 -0.99
C ARG A 309 -8.93 0.01 -2.45
N MET A 310 -8.56 0.97 -3.28
CA MET A 310 -8.56 0.84 -4.74
C MET A 310 -7.17 0.40 -5.20
N PHE A 311 -7.10 -0.50 -6.18
CA PHE A 311 -5.81 -0.94 -6.71
C PHE A 311 -5.06 0.21 -7.39
N PHE A 312 -3.73 0.11 -7.42
CA PHE A 312 -2.88 1.06 -8.14
C PHE A 312 -3.05 0.86 -9.64
N VAL A 313 -3.19 1.97 -10.38
CA VAL A 313 -3.22 1.98 -11.84
C VAL A 313 -2.11 2.92 -12.29
N PRO A 314 -1.09 2.43 -13.04
CA PRO A 314 -0.08 3.29 -13.66
C PRO A 314 -0.69 4.26 -14.69
N LEU A 315 -0.03 5.39 -14.95
CA LEU A 315 -0.45 6.34 -16.01
C LEU A 315 -0.56 5.66 -17.39
N GLY A 316 0.34 4.72 -17.69
CA GLY A 316 0.35 3.98 -18.96
C GLY A 316 -0.89 3.13 -19.22
N CYS A 317 -1.78 2.95 -18.24
CA CYS A 317 -3.05 2.20 -18.40
C CYS A 317 -4.21 3.07 -18.92
N GLY A 318 -3.96 4.31 -19.37
CA GLY A 318 -4.93 5.13 -20.10
C GLY A 318 -6.24 5.35 -19.36
N ASN A 319 -7.37 4.99 -19.98
CA ASN A 319 -8.73 5.21 -19.44
C ASN A 319 -8.95 4.64 -18.03
N MET A 320 -8.30 3.53 -17.67
CA MET A 320 -8.38 2.98 -16.32
C MET A 320 -7.73 3.89 -15.26
N TYR A 321 -6.66 4.61 -15.64
CA TYR A 321 -6.00 5.58 -14.76
C TYR A 321 -6.92 6.76 -14.48
N TYR A 322 -7.48 7.35 -15.55
CA TYR A 322 -8.41 8.48 -15.44
C TYR A 322 -9.68 8.11 -14.66
N LEU A 323 -10.25 6.93 -14.92
CA LEU A 323 -11.38 6.41 -14.15
C LEU A 323 -11.04 6.36 -12.64
N ARG A 324 -9.87 5.81 -12.27
CA ARG A 324 -9.45 5.73 -10.87
C ARG A 324 -9.38 7.10 -10.20
N ILE A 325 -8.89 8.12 -10.92
CA ILE A 325 -8.85 9.49 -10.42
C ILE A 325 -10.28 9.98 -10.18
N LEU A 326 -11.13 9.92 -11.19
CA LEU A 326 -12.52 10.40 -11.13
C LEU A 326 -13.32 9.73 -10.01
N LEU A 327 -13.08 8.45 -9.72
CA LEU A 327 -13.76 7.73 -8.63
C LEU A 327 -13.46 8.27 -7.22
N ASN A 328 -12.42 9.11 -7.05
CA ASN A 328 -12.16 9.81 -5.80
C ASN A 328 -12.93 11.13 -5.67
N ILE A 329 -13.64 11.57 -6.71
CA ILE A 329 -14.20 12.93 -6.81
C ILE A 329 -15.67 12.91 -7.21
N VAL A 330 -16.02 12.08 -8.19
CA VAL A 330 -17.39 11.95 -8.70
C VAL A 330 -18.28 11.33 -7.61
N ARG A 331 -19.43 11.95 -7.40
CA ARG A 331 -20.46 11.57 -6.43
C ARG A 331 -21.75 11.18 -7.15
N GLY A 332 -22.56 10.34 -6.52
CA GLY A 332 -23.92 10.04 -7.02
C GLY A 332 -24.01 9.35 -8.37
N LEU A 333 -22.97 8.62 -8.76
CA LEU A 333 -22.90 7.93 -10.04
C LEU A 333 -24.00 6.87 -10.22
N ARG A 334 -24.91 7.02 -11.20
CA ARG A 334 -26.01 6.07 -11.48
C ARG A 334 -25.81 5.23 -12.74
N ASN A 335 -24.84 5.57 -13.58
CA ASN A 335 -24.46 4.82 -14.78
C ASN A 335 -23.03 5.20 -15.20
N PHE A 336 -22.48 4.55 -16.22
CA PHE A 336 -21.13 4.86 -16.71
C PHE A 336 -21.02 6.20 -17.46
N GLU A 337 -22.10 6.64 -18.12
CA GLU A 337 -22.12 7.89 -18.89
C GLU A 337 -22.01 9.12 -17.99
N GLU A 338 -22.61 9.05 -16.80
CA GLU A 338 -22.52 10.07 -15.75
C GLU A 338 -21.10 10.26 -15.20
N ILE A 339 -20.16 9.32 -15.43
CA ILE A 339 -18.74 9.53 -15.05
C ILE A 339 -18.14 10.69 -15.86
N MET A 340 -18.58 10.83 -17.10
CA MET A 340 -18.12 11.86 -18.04
C MET A 340 -19.04 13.07 -18.07
N ASN A 341 -20.06 13.13 -17.21
CA ASN A 341 -20.95 14.28 -17.10
C ASN A 341 -20.68 15.02 -15.79
N ARG A 342 -20.31 16.30 -15.87
CA ARG A 342 -20.22 17.15 -14.67
C ARG A 342 -20.89 18.49 -14.93
N ASN A 343 -21.80 18.86 -14.03
CA ASN A 343 -22.54 20.13 -14.08
C ASN A 343 -23.27 20.36 -15.42
N GLY A 344 -23.69 19.29 -16.11
CA GLY A 344 -24.39 19.36 -17.39
C GLY A 344 -23.46 19.36 -18.62
N ILE A 345 -22.14 19.33 -18.44
CA ILE A 345 -21.17 19.22 -19.54
C ILE A 345 -20.80 17.75 -19.72
N GLN A 346 -21.05 17.22 -20.92
CA GLN A 346 -20.63 15.88 -21.33
C GLN A 346 -19.25 15.95 -21.98
N TYR A 347 -18.28 15.25 -21.41
CA TYR A 347 -16.92 15.15 -21.97
C TYR A 347 -16.80 13.96 -22.92
N ASN A 348 -15.96 14.10 -23.94
CA ASN A 348 -15.74 13.07 -24.97
C ASN A 348 -14.88 11.91 -24.47
N SER A 349 -14.07 12.13 -23.43
CA SER A 349 -13.22 11.09 -22.83
C SER A 349 -13.06 11.29 -21.32
N LEU A 350 -12.67 10.21 -20.63
CA LEU A 350 -12.32 10.26 -19.21
C LEU A 350 -11.09 11.15 -18.96
N ARG A 351 -10.19 11.27 -19.95
CA ARG A 351 -9.05 12.18 -19.86
C ARG A 351 -9.50 13.63 -19.86
N ASP A 352 -10.37 14.01 -20.79
CA ASP A 352 -10.90 15.37 -20.89
C ASP A 352 -11.69 15.74 -19.63
N ALA A 353 -12.45 14.78 -19.10
CA ALA A 353 -13.12 14.93 -17.82
C ALA A 353 -12.13 15.13 -16.66
N CYS A 354 -10.97 14.47 -16.64
CA CYS A 354 -9.94 14.77 -15.63
C CYS A 354 -9.27 16.14 -15.85
N TYR A 355 -9.00 16.51 -17.11
CA TYR A 355 -8.38 17.76 -17.49
C TYR A 355 -9.22 18.96 -17.07
N ALA A 356 -10.51 18.95 -17.44
CA ALA A 356 -11.45 20.02 -17.07
C ALA A 356 -11.63 20.20 -15.55
N LEU A 357 -11.13 19.27 -14.75
CA LEU A 357 -11.17 19.32 -13.29
C LEU A 357 -9.84 19.71 -12.65
N GLY A 358 -8.84 20.06 -13.45
CA GLY A 358 -7.50 20.40 -12.97
C GLY A 358 -6.84 19.22 -12.24
N LEU A 359 -7.12 17.99 -12.67
CA LEU A 359 -6.60 16.76 -12.01
C LEU A 359 -5.38 16.18 -12.71
N LEU A 360 -4.96 16.80 -13.81
CA LEU A 360 -3.80 16.40 -14.60
C LEU A 360 -2.81 17.56 -14.55
N ASP A 361 -1.61 17.29 -14.04
CA ASP A 361 -0.46 18.19 -14.17
C ASP A 361 0.11 17.99 -15.58
N ASP A 362 -0.58 18.46 -16.62
CA ASP A 362 0.01 18.53 -17.96
C ASP A 362 0.40 19.98 -18.29
N ASP A 363 1.45 20.14 -19.09
CA ASP A 363 1.99 21.46 -19.44
C ASP A 363 0.99 22.31 -20.25
N LYS A 364 -0.19 21.76 -20.59
CA LYS A 364 -1.22 22.38 -21.41
C LYS A 364 -1.92 23.54 -20.71
N GLU A 365 -1.94 23.55 -19.37
CA GLU A 365 -2.34 24.71 -18.57
C GLU A 365 -1.47 25.94 -18.87
N TYR A 366 -0.20 25.75 -19.26
CA TYR A 366 0.68 26.83 -19.71
C TYR A 366 0.48 27.19 -21.18
N PHE A 367 0.06 26.24 -22.03
CA PHE A 367 -0.11 26.49 -23.47
C PHE A 367 -1.42 27.21 -23.81
N ASP A 368 -2.49 27.01 -23.04
CA ASP A 368 -3.78 27.68 -23.31
C ASP A 368 -3.72 29.20 -23.01
N ASP A 369 -2.80 29.66 -22.14
CA ASP A 369 -2.59 31.09 -21.79
C ASP A 369 -1.37 31.74 -22.48
N LEU A 370 -0.50 30.98 -23.16
CA LEU A 370 0.67 31.50 -23.89
C LEU A 370 0.42 31.55 -25.40
N HIS A 371 -0.20 32.62 -25.87
CA HIS A 371 -0.14 33.02 -27.28
C HIS A 371 1.17 33.74 -27.57
N LEU A 372 2.25 32.99 -27.76
CA LEU A 372 3.49 33.55 -28.30
C LEU A 372 3.28 33.88 -29.78
N THR A 373 3.68 35.08 -30.18
CA THR A 373 3.72 35.50 -31.58
C THR A 373 4.75 34.67 -32.35
N ASP A 374 4.57 34.53 -33.67
CA ASP A 374 5.55 33.84 -34.54
C ASP A 374 6.98 34.40 -34.37
N GLU A 375 7.10 35.68 -34.02
CA GLU A 375 8.37 36.35 -33.76
C GLU A 375 9.01 35.93 -32.44
N GLU A 376 8.23 35.77 -31.38
CA GLU A 376 8.72 35.25 -30.08
C GLU A 376 9.14 33.78 -30.20
N ILE A 377 8.34 32.95 -30.88
CA ILE A 377 8.67 31.54 -31.14
C ILE A 377 9.99 31.45 -31.90
N LYS A 378 10.17 32.27 -32.94
CA LYS A 378 11.41 32.35 -33.71
C LYS A 378 12.60 32.76 -32.83
N ASN A 379 12.43 33.76 -31.97
CA ASN A 379 13.50 34.24 -31.08
C ASN A 379 13.89 33.19 -30.02
N TYR A 380 12.95 32.50 -29.39
CA TYR A 380 13.24 31.40 -28.47
C TYR A 380 13.93 30.22 -29.17
N THR A 381 13.50 29.89 -30.38
CA THR A 381 14.12 28.83 -31.18
C THR A 381 15.57 29.17 -31.53
N LEU A 382 15.85 30.41 -31.92
CA LEU A 382 17.21 30.89 -32.17
C LEU A 382 18.06 30.86 -30.89
N LEU A 383 17.48 31.15 -29.73
CA LEU A 383 18.19 31.11 -28.44
C LEU A 383 18.65 29.67 -28.10
N GLU A 384 17.81 28.67 -28.36
CA GLU A 384 18.23 27.26 -28.18
C GLU A 384 19.27 26.82 -29.21
N ILE A 385 19.18 27.28 -30.46
CA ILE A 385 20.19 27.01 -31.49
C ILE A 385 21.55 27.63 -31.09
N GLU A 386 21.58 28.86 -30.54
CA GLU A 386 22.81 29.48 -30.02
C GLU A 386 23.43 28.64 -28.89
N LYS A 387 22.62 28.08 -27.98
CA LYS A 387 23.12 27.20 -26.90
C LYS A 387 23.81 25.95 -27.47
N ILE A 388 23.22 25.33 -28.49
CA ILE A 388 23.78 24.15 -29.15
C ILE A 388 25.05 24.52 -29.94
N LEU A 389 25.03 25.62 -30.70
CA LEU A 389 26.18 26.07 -31.49
C LEU A 389 27.39 26.37 -30.60
N ARG A 390 27.18 26.98 -29.43
CA ARG A 390 28.27 27.26 -28.49
C ARG A 390 28.91 26.01 -27.90
N SER A 391 28.15 24.93 -27.73
CA SER A 391 28.71 23.63 -27.33
C SER A 391 29.67 23.05 -28.38
N CYS A 392 29.53 23.51 -29.64
CA CYS A 392 30.37 23.16 -30.78
C CYS A 392 31.36 24.28 -31.16
N GLY A 393 31.53 25.31 -30.32
CA GLY A 393 32.45 26.43 -30.55
C GLY A 393 32.03 27.42 -31.65
N LYS A 394 30.75 27.43 -32.05
CA LYS A 394 30.19 28.35 -33.05
C LYS A 394 29.11 29.27 -32.43
N SER A 395 28.69 30.30 -33.16
CA SER A 395 27.58 31.19 -32.79
C SER A 395 26.65 31.42 -33.98
N LEU A 396 25.40 31.78 -33.72
CA LEU A 396 24.46 32.26 -34.74
C LEU A 396 24.99 33.46 -35.51
N ARG A 397 25.92 34.24 -34.93
CA ARG A 397 26.62 35.34 -35.63
C ARG A 397 27.44 34.86 -36.83
N ASP A 398 27.79 33.58 -36.86
CA ASP A 398 28.51 32.95 -37.97
C ASP A 398 27.58 32.60 -39.15
N PHE A 399 26.27 32.81 -39.01
CA PHE A 399 25.25 32.48 -40.01
C PHE A 399 24.41 33.73 -40.35
N PRO A 400 24.79 34.52 -41.37
CA PRO A 400 24.20 35.82 -41.68
C PRO A 400 22.69 35.82 -41.98
N MET A 401 22.09 34.66 -42.26
CA MET A 401 20.64 34.54 -42.55
C MET A 401 19.80 34.30 -41.29
N MET A 402 20.42 34.12 -40.12
CA MET A 402 19.74 33.83 -38.84
C MET A 402 19.96 34.97 -37.84
N HIS A 403 19.31 36.11 -38.08
CA HIS A 403 19.40 37.29 -37.21
C HIS A 403 18.60 37.12 -35.91
N PHE A 404 19.18 37.59 -34.80
CA PHE A 404 18.57 37.66 -33.48
C PHE A 404 17.97 39.06 -33.25
N LEU A 405 16.68 39.16 -32.90
CA LEU A 405 16.01 40.43 -32.61
C LEU A 405 15.81 40.56 -31.09
N GLY A 406 16.74 41.22 -30.40
CA GLY A 406 16.55 41.65 -29.00
C GLY A 406 17.66 41.25 -28.03
N THR A 407 18.01 42.17 -27.14
CA THR A 407 18.98 41.97 -26.04
C THR A 407 18.31 41.28 -24.86
N ILE A 408 18.50 39.96 -24.71
CA ILE A 408 18.23 39.26 -23.45
C ILE A 408 19.58 39.03 -22.76
N ASP A 409 19.65 39.39 -21.47
CA ASP A 409 20.84 39.24 -20.64
C ASP A 409 21.24 37.76 -20.49
N VAL A 410 22.43 37.42 -21.00
CA VAL A 410 22.99 36.06 -21.08
C VAL A 410 23.68 35.67 -19.76
N SER A 411 23.50 36.46 -18.69
CA SER A 411 24.08 36.22 -17.36
C SER A 411 23.61 34.92 -16.67
N CYS A 412 22.48 34.33 -17.10
CA CYS A 412 21.92 33.12 -16.51
C CYS A 412 22.70 31.82 -16.86
N CYS A 413 23.71 31.87 -17.72
CA CYS A 413 24.27 30.67 -18.36
C CYS A 413 25.58 30.13 -17.73
N GLN A 414 25.90 30.47 -16.49
CA GLN A 414 27.05 29.91 -15.79
C GLN A 414 26.70 28.61 -15.05
N ASN A 415 27.31 27.51 -15.51
CA ASN A 415 27.45 26.18 -14.90
C ASN A 415 26.38 25.80 -13.86
N ARG A 416 25.31 25.13 -14.32
CA ARG A 416 24.13 24.71 -13.55
C ARG A 416 24.46 23.96 -12.24
N LEU A 417 25.53 23.17 -12.22
CA LEU A 417 25.99 22.45 -11.02
C LEU A 417 26.49 23.38 -9.91
N ILE A 418 27.10 24.52 -10.27
CA ILE A 418 27.58 25.51 -9.31
C ILE A 418 26.41 26.37 -8.81
N GLN A 419 25.43 26.67 -9.68
CA GLN A 419 24.23 27.39 -9.25
C GLN A 419 23.36 26.56 -8.32
N ASP A 420 23.14 25.26 -8.59
CA ASP A 420 22.37 24.39 -7.69
C ASP A 420 23.08 24.26 -6.32
N GLU A 421 24.41 24.28 -6.26
CA GLU A 421 25.20 24.37 -5.01
C GLU A 421 25.17 25.76 -4.32
N LEU A 422 24.83 26.81 -5.04
CA LEU A 422 24.71 28.17 -4.50
C LEU A 422 23.25 28.55 -4.18
N ARG A 423 22.28 27.71 -4.54
CA ARG A 423 20.84 27.93 -4.39
C ARG A 423 20.28 27.37 -3.08
N TYR A 424 21.05 27.52 -2.00
CA TYR A 424 20.58 27.22 -0.65
C TYR A 424 20.32 28.54 0.07
N ASP A 425 19.13 28.70 0.64
CA ASP A 425 18.83 29.82 1.52
C ASP A 425 19.62 29.65 2.82
N ARG A 426 20.82 30.25 2.85
CA ARG A 426 21.74 30.16 3.97
C ARG A 426 21.17 30.81 5.24
N ILE A 427 20.23 31.75 5.11
CA ILE A 427 19.60 32.42 6.23
C ILE A 427 18.57 31.47 6.85
N ALA A 428 17.68 30.88 6.04
CA ALA A 428 16.73 29.88 6.51
C ALA A 428 17.40 28.65 7.14
N LEU A 429 18.48 28.15 6.51
CA LEU A 429 19.28 27.04 7.05
C LEU A 429 20.00 27.41 8.37
N ALA A 430 20.44 28.65 8.53
CA ALA A 430 21.02 29.13 9.78
C ALA A 430 19.96 29.30 10.88
N GLU A 431 18.75 29.76 10.55
CA GLU A 431 17.62 29.82 11.47
C GLU A 431 17.20 28.42 11.92
N ASP A 432 17.09 27.47 11.00
CA ASP A 432 16.80 26.07 11.30
C ASP A 432 17.91 25.43 12.14
N HIS A 433 19.17 25.69 11.83
CA HIS A 433 20.30 25.23 12.65
C HIS A 433 20.22 25.77 14.08
N ASN A 434 20.02 27.08 14.27
CA ASN A 434 19.91 27.69 15.59
C ASN A 434 18.68 27.18 16.37
N LYS A 435 17.57 26.93 15.67
CA LYS A 435 16.37 26.31 16.23
C LYS A 435 16.62 24.86 16.65
N PHE A 436 17.34 24.07 15.87
CA PHE A 436 17.63 22.68 16.22
C PHE A 436 18.69 22.58 17.32
N VAL A 437 19.69 23.45 17.33
CA VAL A 437 20.73 23.50 18.35
C VAL A 437 20.15 23.93 19.71
N SER A 438 19.24 24.90 19.76
CA SER A 438 18.56 25.30 21.01
C SER A 438 17.61 24.24 21.57
N ASN A 439 17.18 23.28 20.74
CA ASN A 439 16.41 22.11 21.17
C ASN A 439 17.32 20.94 21.62
N LEU A 440 18.64 21.06 21.46
CA LEU A 440 19.59 20.16 22.11
C LEU A 440 19.75 20.62 23.55
N THR A 441 19.47 19.73 24.51
CA THR A 441 19.77 20.03 25.92
C THR A 441 21.29 20.01 26.13
N VAL A 442 21.82 21.06 26.75
CA VAL A 442 23.22 21.12 27.25
C VAL A 442 23.45 19.97 28.25
N GLU A 443 24.69 19.46 28.24
CA GLU A 443 25.21 18.24 28.89
C GLU A 443 24.55 17.81 30.21
#